data_AF-A0AAE6BU65-F1
#
_entry.id   AF-A0AAE6BU65-F1
#
_cell.length_a   1.000
_cell.length_b   1.000
_cell.length_c   1.000
_cell.angle_alpha   90.00
_cell.angle_beta   90.00
_cell.angle_gamma   90.00
#
_symmetry.space_group_name_H-M   'P 1'
#
loop_
_entity.id
_entity.type
_entity.pdbx_description
1 polymer ?
#
loop_
_entity_poly.entity_id
_entity_poly.type
_entity_poly.pdbx_seq_one_letter_code
_entity_poly.pdbx_strand_id
1 'polypeptide(L)'
;MNVLAILKDFTFQCKSVFENTTTKMSKRFLNWLILTIRTVALIPGKVNFTRLSRYGGRTAKTFASNFKTPVDWMKVNIGMAQDCFGPSDDMAVAIDPSFISKSGSLTYGIGRFWSGVAQRVKRGLEIMAIGAISLSKHTCVMLGAVQSPNFRTLESEKQMSMLDWYVALVRSKAAELLSLTDILVADAFFSKYEFVNEVIGMGFRFVGRLRANSYLRYLAIPDSSATRRRGRKKKYGEKVDFSTLDMSVFTSFIYEDSKGIKTRCHTAVVHSRALKRDIRIVVCPVENGEPLLYFSTDTDMRPEKIIGFYRTRFQIEFGIRDAKQFTGLQSQQTRDRERLDFAFNLSFTALNVCKEVIRKDYPDLSVAQFKRLMFESYLASTIISTCGKSPHLKIIQKINHRLAQLAA
;
A
#
# COMPACT_ATOMS: atom_id res chain seq x y z
N MET A 1 26.17 -0.42 18.35
CA MET A 1 24.78 -0.92 18.37
C MET A 1 24.54 -1.74 19.63
N ASN A 2 23.66 -1.30 20.53
CA ASN A 2 23.29 -2.11 21.70
C ASN A 2 22.18 -3.09 21.28
N VAL A 3 22.59 -4.31 20.91
CA VAL A 3 21.70 -5.36 20.40
C VAL A 3 20.59 -5.72 21.39
N LEU A 4 20.81 -5.60 22.70
CA LEU A 4 19.77 -5.83 23.70
C LEU A 4 18.76 -4.67 23.83
N ALA A 5 19.13 -3.47 23.37
CA ALA A 5 18.24 -2.31 23.36
C ALA A 5 17.16 -2.41 22.26
N ILE A 6 17.43 -3.11 21.15
CA ILE A 6 16.50 -3.20 20.00
C ILE A 6 15.10 -3.69 20.39
N LEU A 7 15.01 -4.63 21.34
CA LEU A 7 13.73 -5.14 21.84
C LEU A 7 12.97 -4.06 22.62
N LYS A 8 13.69 -3.22 23.36
CA LYS A 8 13.13 -2.08 24.10
C LYS A 8 12.73 -0.98 23.13
N ASP A 9 13.59 -0.61 22.18
CA ASP A 9 13.33 0.43 21.18
C ASP A 9 12.10 0.07 20.34
N PHE A 10 12.01 -1.17 19.84
CA PHE A 10 10.85 -1.65 19.11
C PHE A 10 9.58 -1.62 19.97
N THR A 11 9.67 -2.01 21.24
CA THR A 11 8.51 -1.95 22.16
C THR A 11 8.09 -0.51 22.45
N PHE A 12 9.05 0.42 22.54
CA PHE A 12 8.79 1.84 22.71
C PHE A 12 8.10 2.43 21.49
N GLN A 13 8.62 2.17 20.28
CA GLN A 13 7.97 2.62 19.04
C GLN A 13 6.60 1.98 18.84
N CYS A 14 6.39 0.73 19.25
CA CYS A 14 5.03 0.16 19.26
C CYS A 14 4.09 0.97 20.14
N LYS A 15 4.53 1.42 21.34
CA LYS A 15 3.68 2.20 22.25
C LYS A 15 3.31 3.55 21.64
N SER A 16 4.30 4.28 21.12
CA SER A 16 4.09 5.60 20.53
C SER A 16 3.07 5.59 19.38
N VAL A 17 3.12 4.57 18.52
CA VAL A 17 2.15 4.39 17.42
C VAL A 17 0.70 4.31 17.91
N PHE A 18 0.46 3.74 19.10
CA PHE A 18 -0.88 3.63 19.64
C PHE A 18 -1.26 4.74 20.62
N GLU A 19 -0.32 5.59 21.07
CA GLU A 19 -0.57 6.66 22.05
C GLU A 19 -1.72 7.59 21.62
N ASN A 20 -1.74 7.99 20.33
CA ASN A 20 -2.75 8.89 19.77
C ASN A 20 -4.03 8.19 19.27
N THR A 21 -4.05 6.85 19.24
CA THR A 21 -5.19 6.02 18.81
C THR A 21 -5.83 5.24 19.97
N THR A 22 -5.42 5.51 21.21
CA THR A 22 -5.77 4.79 22.44
C THR A 22 -7.23 4.91 22.90
N THR A 23 -8.03 5.82 22.34
CA THR A 23 -9.31 6.24 22.96
C THR A 23 -10.41 5.18 23.02
N LYS A 24 -10.23 3.99 22.43
CA LYS A 24 -11.22 2.90 22.45
C LYS A 24 -10.71 1.54 22.97
N MET A 25 -9.43 1.41 23.33
CA MET A 25 -8.85 0.11 23.68
C MET A 25 -8.56 -0.01 25.19
N SER A 26 -8.94 -1.15 25.80
CA SER A 26 -8.54 -1.43 27.18
C SER A 26 -7.01 -1.55 27.29
N LYS A 27 -6.42 -1.05 28.37
CA LYS A 27 -4.97 -1.16 28.64
C LYS A 27 -4.45 -2.60 28.54
N ARG A 28 -5.27 -3.58 28.97
CA ARG A 28 -4.96 -5.01 28.86
C ARG A 28 -4.84 -5.46 27.40
N PHE A 29 -5.79 -5.08 26.56
CA PHE A 29 -5.77 -5.42 25.15
C PHE A 29 -4.62 -4.71 24.41
N LEU A 30 -4.40 -3.42 24.68
CA LEU A 30 -3.29 -2.65 24.10
C LEU A 30 -1.93 -3.30 24.41
N ASN A 31 -1.69 -3.67 25.68
CA ASN A 31 -0.46 -4.37 26.05
C ASN A 31 -0.31 -5.72 25.32
N TRP A 32 -1.41 -6.44 25.12
CA TRP A 32 -1.41 -7.69 24.34
C TRP A 32 -1.15 -7.43 22.84
N LEU A 33 -1.69 -6.35 22.27
CA LEU A 33 -1.48 -5.99 20.88
C LEU A 33 -0.02 -5.61 20.62
N ILE A 34 0.58 -4.78 21.47
CA ILE A 34 2.01 -4.43 21.42
C ILE A 34 2.88 -5.69 21.52
N LEU A 35 2.58 -6.58 22.48
CA LEU A 35 3.25 -7.88 22.59
C LEU A 35 3.12 -8.69 21.29
N THR A 36 1.95 -8.69 20.68
CA THR A 36 1.68 -9.42 19.45
C THR A 36 2.48 -8.85 18.28
N ILE A 37 2.51 -7.53 18.09
CA ILE A 37 3.28 -6.86 17.03
C ILE A 37 4.78 -7.15 17.20
N ARG A 38 5.30 -7.03 18.42
CA ARG A 38 6.68 -7.43 18.75
C ARG A 38 6.92 -8.90 18.42
N THR A 39 6.00 -9.79 18.76
CA THR A 39 6.13 -11.23 18.47
C THR A 39 6.14 -11.49 16.96
N VAL A 40 5.34 -10.78 16.18
CA VAL A 40 5.36 -10.86 14.71
C VAL A 40 6.72 -10.41 14.15
N ALA A 41 7.28 -9.31 14.66
CA ALA A 41 8.61 -8.85 14.28
C ALA A 41 9.72 -9.85 14.67
N LEU A 42 9.54 -10.59 15.76
CA LEU A 42 10.50 -11.58 16.25
C LEU A 42 10.50 -12.91 15.51
N ILE A 43 9.35 -13.42 15.08
CA ILE A 43 9.24 -14.77 14.52
C ILE A 43 10.02 -14.89 13.20
N PRO A 44 11.02 -15.79 13.10
CA PRO A 44 11.69 -16.05 11.83
C PRO A 44 10.81 -16.97 10.96
N GLY A 45 10.31 -16.51 9.82
CA GLY A 45 9.47 -17.31 8.91
C GLY A 45 7.96 -17.20 9.17
N LYS A 46 7.21 -18.29 8.96
CA LYS A 46 5.72 -18.27 9.00
C LYS A 46 5.17 -17.82 10.35
N VAL A 47 4.16 -16.96 10.36
CA VAL A 47 3.44 -16.50 11.57
C VAL A 47 2.09 -17.21 11.66
N ASN A 48 1.91 -18.04 12.69
CA ASN A 48 0.64 -18.72 13.00
C ASN A 48 0.42 -18.74 14.52
N PHE A 49 -0.77 -19.14 14.99
CA PHE A 49 -1.09 -19.11 16.43
C PHE A 49 -0.14 -19.98 17.29
N THR A 50 0.36 -21.10 16.77
CA THR A 50 1.33 -21.94 17.47
C THR A 50 2.66 -21.22 17.68
N ARG A 51 3.16 -20.51 16.66
CA ARG A 51 4.41 -19.76 16.78
C ARG A 51 4.23 -18.47 17.57
N LEU A 52 3.11 -17.76 17.41
CA LEU A 52 2.77 -16.66 18.31
C LEU A 52 2.75 -17.13 19.77
N SER A 53 2.21 -18.33 20.03
CA SER A 53 2.22 -18.92 21.37
C SER A 53 3.63 -19.21 21.87
N ARG A 54 4.47 -19.82 21.02
CA ARG A 54 5.85 -20.19 21.35
C ARG A 54 6.74 -19.00 21.72
N TYR A 55 6.60 -17.88 21.00
CA TYR A 55 7.48 -16.71 21.18
C TYR A 55 6.85 -15.59 22.01
N GLY A 56 5.53 -15.53 22.08
CA GLY A 56 4.80 -14.44 22.72
C GLY A 56 4.36 -14.71 24.16
N GLY A 57 4.70 -15.88 24.74
CA GLY A 57 4.42 -16.19 26.15
C GLY A 57 2.92 -16.27 26.51
N ARG A 58 2.04 -16.49 25.53
CA ARG A 58 0.59 -16.68 25.70
C ARG A 58 0.15 -17.95 24.97
N THR A 59 -1.02 -18.48 25.29
CA THR A 59 -1.52 -19.69 24.60
C THR A 59 -2.01 -19.37 23.20
N ALA A 60 -1.96 -20.35 22.29
CA ALA A 60 -2.53 -20.22 20.95
C ALA A 60 -4.03 -19.85 21.00
N LYS A 61 -4.77 -20.37 21.99
CA LYS A 61 -6.17 -20.01 22.25
C LYS A 61 -6.34 -18.52 22.58
N THR A 62 -5.43 -17.95 23.39
CA THR A 62 -5.46 -16.52 23.72
C THR A 62 -5.29 -15.66 22.48
N PHE A 63 -4.30 -15.98 21.63
CA PHE A 63 -4.10 -15.27 20.36
C PHE A 63 -5.32 -15.40 19.45
N ALA A 64 -5.82 -16.62 19.25
CA ALA A 64 -7.00 -16.85 18.42
C ALA A 64 -8.24 -16.11 18.93
N SER A 65 -8.42 -15.98 20.25
CA SER A 65 -9.54 -15.24 20.83
C SER A 65 -9.43 -13.73 20.55
N ASN A 66 -8.26 -13.15 20.79
CA ASN A 66 -8.06 -11.70 20.64
C ASN A 66 -7.97 -11.24 19.17
N PHE A 67 -7.69 -12.13 18.23
CA PHE A 67 -7.76 -11.84 16.78
C PHE A 67 -9.20 -11.57 16.29
N LYS A 68 -10.21 -11.62 17.18
CA LYS A 68 -11.58 -11.18 16.89
C LYS A 68 -11.88 -9.78 17.42
N THR A 69 -10.98 -9.19 18.20
CA THR A 69 -11.20 -7.88 18.79
C THR A 69 -11.04 -6.81 17.71
N PRO A 70 -12.01 -5.89 17.56
CA PRO A 70 -11.94 -4.82 16.57
C PRO A 70 -10.79 -3.87 16.90
N VAL A 71 -10.06 -3.47 15.87
CA VAL A 71 -9.00 -2.44 15.93
C VAL A 71 -9.19 -1.52 14.74
N ASP A 72 -9.11 -0.23 14.98
CA ASP A 72 -9.14 0.78 13.92
C ASP A 72 -7.77 0.90 13.26
N TRP A 73 -7.43 -0.13 12.48
CA TRP A 73 -6.12 -0.25 11.83
C TRP A 73 -5.84 0.90 10.86
N MET A 74 -6.88 1.36 10.16
CA MET A 74 -6.77 2.46 9.19
C MET A 74 -6.34 3.73 9.91
N LYS A 75 -7.03 4.12 10.99
CA LYS A 75 -6.65 5.28 11.79
C LYS A 75 -5.24 5.20 12.36
N VAL A 76 -4.85 4.03 12.88
CA VAL A 76 -3.48 3.80 13.40
C VAL A 76 -2.44 4.03 12.31
N ASN A 77 -2.61 3.40 11.15
CA ASN A 77 -1.63 3.48 10.07
C ASN A 77 -1.66 4.84 9.33
N ILE A 78 -2.78 5.56 9.33
CA ILE A 78 -2.84 6.96 8.86
C ILE A 78 -1.96 7.85 9.75
N GLY A 79 -2.06 7.71 11.09
CA GLY A 79 -1.20 8.44 12.01
C GLY A 79 0.28 8.15 11.74
N MET A 80 0.63 6.87 11.53
CA MET A 80 2.00 6.49 11.14
C MET A 80 2.43 7.11 9.80
N ALA A 81 1.54 7.18 8.82
CA ALA A 81 1.85 7.80 7.52
C ALA A 81 2.10 9.31 7.67
N GLN A 82 1.29 10.01 8.45
CA GLN A 82 1.46 11.43 8.73
C GLN A 82 2.79 11.72 9.44
N ASP A 83 3.13 10.95 10.46
CA ASP A 83 4.41 11.05 11.17
C ASP A 83 5.61 10.71 10.25
N CYS A 84 5.43 9.74 9.36
CA CYS A 84 6.48 9.29 8.45
C CYS A 84 6.75 10.30 7.33
N PHE A 85 5.72 10.94 6.77
CA PHE A 85 5.82 11.78 5.56
C PHE A 85 6.03 13.25 5.89
N GLY A 86 5.40 13.75 6.96
CA GLY A 86 5.46 15.17 7.32
C GLY A 86 4.50 16.03 6.48
N PRO A 87 4.29 17.31 6.89
CA PRO A 87 3.18 18.13 6.39
C PRO A 87 3.36 18.69 4.97
N SER A 88 4.60 18.76 4.47
CA SER A 88 4.92 19.32 3.14
C SER A 88 5.04 18.26 2.04
N ASP A 89 4.76 17.00 2.35
CA ASP A 89 4.97 15.89 1.42
C ASP A 89 3.80 15.75 0.43
N ASP A 90 4.15 15.44 -0.82
CA ASP A 90 3.17 15.14 -1.86
C ASP A 90 2.71 13.69 -1.69
N MET A 91 1.51 13.51 -1.12
CA MET A 91 0.96 12.20 -0.77
C MET A 91 -0.15 11.77 -1.71
N ALA A 92 -0.24 10.47 -1.96
CA ALA A 92 -1.39 9.84 -2.60
C ALA A 92 -1.78 8.53 -1.90
N VAL A 93 -3.06 8.15 -2.00
CA VAL A 93 -3.54 6.83 -1.62
C VAL A 93 -3.37 5.89 -2.80
N ALA A 94 -2.57 4.85 -2.63
CA ALA A 94 -2.46 3.74 -3.58
C ALA A 94 -3.38 2.58 -3.17
N ILE A 95 -4.03 1.97 -4.15
CA ILE A 95 -4.79 0.72 -3.95
C ILE A 95 -4.28 -0.37 -4.89
N ASP A 96 -4.26 -1.60 -4.41
CA ASP A 96 -3.82 -2.74 -5.22
C ASP A 96 -4.42 -4.08 -4.72
N PRO A 97 -5.20 -4.80 -5.55
CA PRO A 97 -5.62 -6.16 -5.26
C PRO A 97 -4.43 -7.12 -5.22
N SER A 98 -4.33 -7.92 -4.16
CA SER A 98 -3.25 -8.89 -4.00
C SER A 98 -3.77 -10.27 -3.61
N PHE A 99 -3.35 -11.27 -4.38
CA PHE A 99 -3.55 -12.68 -4.07
C PHE A 99 -2.85 -13.12 -2.78
N ILE A 100 -3.59 -13.85 -1.93
CA ILE A 100 -3.10 -14.49 -0.71
C ILE A 100 -3.26 -16.01 -0.84
N SER A 101 -2.14 -16.73 -0.74
CA SER A 101 -2.12 -18.19 -0.83
C SER A 101 -2.74 -18.86 0.39
N LYS A 102 -3.47 -19.97 0.18
CA LYS A 102 -4.07 -20.81 1.22
C LYS A 102 -3.94 -22.30 0.86
N SER A 103 -3.73 -23.13 1.86
CA SER A 103 -3.63 -24.59 1.68
C SER A 103 -4.99 -25.27 1.77
N GLY A 104 -5.84 -24.87 2.73
CA GLY A 104 -7.14 -25.51 3.00
C GLY A 104 -8.29 -25.03 2.10
N SER A 105 -9.41 -25.78 2.11
CA SER A 105 -10.66 -25.46 1.39
C SER A 105 -11.71 -24.74 2.20
N LEU A 106 -11.54 -24.71 3.52
CA LEU A 106 -12.60 -24.26 4.41
C LEU A 106 -12.35 -22.86 4.98
N THR A 107 -11.41 -22.13 4.39
CA THR A 107 -11.12 -20.75 4.76
C THR A 107 -12.22 -19.84 4.25
N TYR A 108 -12.73 -18.94 5.09
CA TYR A 108 -13.72 -17.96 4.66
C TYR A 108 -13.24 -17.15 3.45
N GLY A 109 -14.13 -16.99 2.47
CA GLY A 109 -13.88 -16.25 1.23
C GLY A 109 -12.87 -16.90 0.27
N ILE A 110 -12.59 -18.20 0.42
CA ILE A 110 -11.80 -18.95 -0.56
C ILE A 110 -12.45 -18.84 -1.95
N GLY A 111 -11.64 -18.50 -2.95
CA GLY A 111 -12.08 -18.27 -4.31
C GLY A 111 -10.97 -18.49 -5.32
N ARG A 112 -11.19 -18.01 -6.54
CA ARG A 112 -10.20 -18.01 -7.62
C ARG A 112 -9.90 -16.57 -8.01
N PHE A 113 -8.64 -16.16 -7.86
CA PHE A 113 -8.20 -14.79 -8.07
C PHE A 113 -6.90 -14.76 -8.87
N TRP A 114 -6.64 -13.66 -9.58
CA TRP A 114 -5.41 -13.48 -10.35
C TRP A 114 -4.19 -13.43 -9.43
N SER A 115 -3.17 -14.23 -9.71
CA SER A 115 -1.90 -14.17 -9.01
C SER A 115 -0.83 -13.57 -9.92
N GLY A 116 -0.44 -12.33 -9.67
CA GLY A 116 0.60 -11.65 -10.44
C GLY A 116 1.94 -12.39 -10.43
N VAL A 117 2.32 -13.04 -9.35
CA VAL A 117 3.57 -13.84 -9.29
C VAL A 117 3.49 -15.09 -10.18
N ALA A 118 2.32 -15.72 -10.26
CA ALA A 118 2.14 -16.94 -11.06
C ALA A 118 1.64 -16.65 -12.49
N GLN A 119 1.33 -15.40 -12.81
CA GLN A 119 0.73 -14.96 -14.08
C GLN A 119 -0.49 -15.79 -14.50
N ARG A 120 -1.29 -16.23 -13.50
CA ARG A 120 -2.52 -17.01 -13.72
C ARG A 120 -3.47 -16.91 -12.56
N VAL A 121 -4.73 -17.24 -12.82
CA VAL A 121 -5.75 -17.38 -11.77
C VAL A 121 -5.42 -18.59 -10.89
N LYS A 122 -5.39 -18.38 -9.57
CA LYS A 122 -5.12 -19.41 -8.56
C LYS A 122 -6.20 -19.44 -7.50
N ARG A 123 -6.35 -20.60 -6.87
CA ARG A 123 -7.22 -20.77 -5.70
C ARG A 123 -6.56 -20.17 -4.46
N GLY A 124 -7.26 -19.31 -3.75
CA GLY A 124 -6.76 -18.61 -2.56
C GLY A 124 -7.74 -17.55 -2.10
N LEU A 125 -7.22 -16.49 -1.48
CA LEU A 125 -7.97 -15.26 -1.18
C LEU A 125 -7.41 -14.10 -2.01
N GLU A 126 -8.14 -13.00 -2.01
CA GLU A 126 -7.66 -11.70 -2.44
C GLU A 126 -7.93 -10.69 -1.34
N ILE A 127 -6.99 -9.77 -1.16
CA ILE A 127 -7.19 -8.56 -0.37
C ILE A 127 -7.00 -7.36 -1.28
N MET A 128 -7.79 -6.31 -1.09
CA MET A 128 -7.41 -4.98 -1.53
C MET A 128 -6.45 -4.41 -0.51
N ALA A 129 -5.19 -4.23 -0.89
CA ALA A 129 -4.24 -3.48 -0.10
C ALA A 129 -4.45 -1.98 -0.34
N ILE A 130 -4.35 -1.20 0.73
CA ILE A 130 -4.42 0.26 0.69
C ILE A 130 -3.12 0.77 1.31
N GLY A 131 -2.44 1.68 0.62
CA GLY A 131 -1.19 2.28 1.06
C GLY A 131 -1.21 3.79 0.90
N ALA A 132 -0.49 4.49 1.76
CA ALA A 132 -0.14 5.88 1.57
C ALA A 132 1.25 5.95 0.95
N ILE A 133 1.38 6.62 -0.19
CA ILE A 133 2.67 6.81 -0.86
C ILE A 133 3.13 8.26 -0.72
N SER A 134 4.44 8.42 -0.55
CA SER A 134 5.11 9.73 -0.53
C SER A 134 5.94 9.87 -1.79
N LEU A 135 5.70 10.96 -2.54
CA LEU A 135 6.47 11.25 -3.74
C LEU A 135 7.91 11.65 -3.40
N SER A 136 8.13 12.46 -2.36
CA SER A 136 9.48 12.94 -2.01
C SER A 136 10.36 11.85 -1.39
N LYS A 137 9.77 10.97 -0.56
CA LYS A 137 10.51 9.90 0.14
C LYS A 137 10.53 8.58 -0.64
N HIS A 138 9.81 8.51 -1.77
CA HIS A 138 9.68 7.32 -2.60
C HIS A 138 9.37 6.04 -1.81
N THR A 139 8.44 6.14 -0.86
CA THR A 139 8.10 5.04 0.06
C THR A 139 6.59 4.87 0.21
N CYS A 140 6.19 3.76 0.84
CA CYS A 140 4.79 3.43 1.12
C CYS A 140 4.61 2.98 2.58
N VAL A 141 3.60 3.55 3.24
CA VAL A 141 3.07 3.07 4.52
C VAL A 141 1.77 2.31 4.24
N MET A 142 1.68 1.06 4.68
CA MET A 142 0.50 0.22 4.41
C MET A 142 -0.64 0.63 5.36
N LEU A 143 -1.72 1.19 4.84
CA LEU A 143 -2.83 1.69 5.65
C LEU A 143 -3.75 0.57 6.13
N GLY A 144 -3.99 -0.42 5.28
CA GLY A 144 -4.84 -1.55 5.64
C GLY A 144 -5.06 -2.53 4.50
N ALA A 145 -5.74 -3.62 4.83
CA ALA A 145 -6.19 -4.65 3.91
C ALA A 145 -7.66 -4.93 4.16
N VAL A 146 -8.43 -5.05 3.08
CA VAL A 146 -9.81 -5.54 3.15
C VAL A 146 -9.93 -6.75 2.23
N GLN A 147 -10.41 -7.88 2.77
CA GLN A 147 -10.57 -9.09 1.99
C GLN A 147 -11.69 -8.93 0.96
N SER A 148 -11.40 -9.25 -0.30
CA SER A 148 -12.41 -9.35 -1.35
C SER A 148 -13.18 -10.67 -1.22
N PRO A 149 -14.52 -10.66 -1.37
CA PRO A 149 -15.28 -11.87 -1.57
C PRO A 149 -14.92 -12.51 -2.92
N ASN A 150 -15.23 -13.80 -3.06
CA ASN A 150 -15.09 -14.49 -4.34
C ASN A 150 -16.09 -13.92 -5.37
N PHE A 151 -15.71 -13.87 -6.66
CA PHE A 151 -16.55 -13.33 -7.73
C PHE A 151 -17.94 -13.97 -7.77
N ARG A 152 -18.02 -15.30 -7.61
CA ARG A 152 -19.30 -16.03 -7.60
C ARG A 152 -20.23 -15.56 -6.48
N THR A 153 -19.66 -15.34 -5.29
CA THR A 153 -20.40 -14.85 -4.12
C THR A 153 -20.91 -13.43 -4.35
N LEU A 154 -20.11 -12.56 -4.96
CA LEU A 154 -20.55 -11.21 -5.30
C LEU A 154 -21.69 -11.21 -6.30
N GLU A 155 -21.58 -12.00 -7.37
CA GLU A 155 -22.62 -12.10 -8.40
C GLU A 155 -23.91 -12.71 -7.83
N SER A 156 -23.82 -13.84 -7.13
CA SER A 156 -25.02 -14.56 -6.69
C SER A 156 -25.71 -13.95 -5.48
N GLU A 157 -24.95 -13.42 -4.50
CA GLU A 157 -25.52 -12.94 -3.23
C GLU A 157 -25.70 -11.43 -3.20
N LYS A 158 -24.87 -10.68 -3.93
CA LYS A 158 -24.89 -9.21 -3.88
C LYS A 158 -25.29 -8.55 -5.20
N GLN A 159 -25.37 -9.32 -6.29
CA GLN A 159 -25.57 -8.78 -7.65
C GLN A 159 -24.56 -7.68 -7.98
N MET A 160 -23.30 -7.87 -7.56
CA MET A 160 -22.22 -6.91 -7.73
C MET A 160 -21.09 -7.52 -8.56
N SER A 161 -20.45 -6.71 -9.41
CA SER A 161 -19.17 -7.06 -9.99
C SER A 161 -18.02 -6.86 -8.99
N MET A 162 -16.84 -7.41 -9.29
CA MET A 162 -15.61 -7.08 -8.53
C MET A 162 -15.30 -5.58 -8.55
N LEU A 163 -15.60 -4.88 -9.65
CA LEU A 163 -15.38 -3.44 -9.73
C LEU A 163 -16.30 -2.67 -8.79
N ASP A 164 -17.57 -3.06 -8.71
CA ASP A 164 -18.55 -2.46 -7.78
C ASP A 164 -18.11 -2.69 -6.33
N TRP A 165 -17.56 -3.87 -6.03
CA TRP A 165 -17.00 -4.17 -4.71
C TRP A 165 -15.83 -3.22 -4.37
N TYR A 166 -14.90 -3.00 -5.31
CA TYR A 166 -13.79 -2.07 -5.11
C TYR A 166 -14.27 -0.63 -4.90
N VAL A 167 -15.26 -0.17 -5.65
CA VAL A 167 -15.89 1.15 -5.43
C VAL A 167 -16.50 1.23 -4.04
N ALA A 168 -17.30 0.24 -3.64
CA ALA A 168 -17.95 0.22 -2.33
C ALA A 168 -16.92 0.22 -1.18
N LEU A 169 -15.81 -0.49 -1.36
CA LEU A 169 -14.70 -0.53 -0.42
C LEU A 169 -14.04 0.84 -0.27
N VAL A 170 -13.66 1.49 -1.37
CA VAL A 170 -13.08 2.85 -1.33
C VAL A 170 -14.06 3.81 -0.68
N ARG A 171 -15.35 3.74 -1.04
CA ARG A 171 -16.42 4.55 -0.44
C ARG A 171 -16.50 4.38 1.08
N SER A 172 -16.42 3.13 1.56
CA SER A 172 -16.48 2.85 3.00
C SER A 172 -15.29 3.42 3.79
N LYS A 173 -14.20 3.77 3.10
CA LYS A 173 -12.96 4.31 3.67
C LYS A 173 -12.69 5.75 3.28
N ALA A 174 -13.55 6.36 2.47
CA ALA A 174 -13.31 7.67 1.86
C ALA A 174 -13.01 8.76 2.91
N ALA A 175 -13.80 8.86 3.97
CA ALA A 175 -13.59 9.87 5.02
C ALA A 175 -12.20 9.75 5.69
N GLU A 176 -11.78 8.53 6.00
CA GLU A 176 -10.46 8.27 6.61
C GLU A 176 -9.34 8.61 5.61
N LEU A 177 -9.48 8.17 4.36
CA LEU A 177 -8.47 8.37 3.32
C LEU A 177 -8.33 9.85 2.91
N LEU A 178 -9.44 10.58 2.80
CA LEU A 178 -9.46 12.02 2.49
C LEU A 178 -8.84 12.87 3.60
N SER A 179 -8.81 12.37 4.85
CA SER A 179 -8.08 13.05 5.93
C SER A 179 -6.56 13.05 5.72
N LEU A 180 -6.05 12.19 4.84
CA LEU A 180 -4.64 12.11 4.49
C LEU A 180 -4.34 12.87 3.19
N THR A 181 -5.09 12.60 2.13
CA THR A 181 -4.92 13.23 0.80
C THR A 181 -6.16 12.97 -0.05
N ASP A 182 -6.46 13.90 -0.95
CA ASP A 182 -7.50 13.76 -1.95
C ASP A 182 -7.00 13.09 -3.24
N ILE A 183 -5.73 12.69 -3.33
CA ILE A 183 -5.19 12.02 -4.53
C ILE A 183 -5.27 10.49 -4.35
N LEU A 184 -6.00 9.82 -5.24
CA LEU A 184 -6.04 8.36 -5.34
C LEU A 184 -5.32 7.90 -6.61
N VAL A 185 -4.40 6.94 -6.47
CA VAL A 185 -3.65 6.34 -7.58
C VAL A 185 -3.89 4.84 -7.65
N ALA A 186 -4.17 4.35 -8.84
CA ALA A 186 -4.40 2.92 -9.06
C ALA A 186 -3.84 2.50 -10.43
N ASP A 187 -3.75 1.19 -10.67
CA ASP A 187 -3.23 0.67 -11.92
C ASP A 187 -4.18 0.93 -13.12
N ALA A 188 -3.74 0.51 -14.31
CA ALA A 188 -4.52 0.69 -15.53
C ALA A 188 -5.85 -0.12 -15.55
N PHE A 189 -6.01 -1.15 -14.72
CA PHE A 189 -7.28 -1.90 -14.61
C PHE A 189 -8.40 -1.02 -14.07
N PHE A 190 -8.09 -0.07 -13.18
CA PHE A 190 -9.05 0.87 -12.59
C PHE A 190 -9.40 2.06 -13.49
N SER A 191 -8.74 2.21 -14.64
CA SER A 191 -8.99 3.33 -15.57
C SER A 191 -10.26 3.13 -16.41
N LYS A 192 -11.38 2.94 -15.71
CA LYS A 192 -12.73 2.71 -16.24
C LYS A 192 -13.67 3.80 -15.74
N TYR A 193 -14.69 4.13 -16.54
CA TYR A 193 -15.64 5.19 -16.23
C TYR A 193 -16.29 4.99 -14.86
N GLU A 194 -16.80 3.79 -14.61
CA GLU A 194 -17.57 3.43 -13.42
C GLU A 194 -16.75 3.66 -12.16
N PHE A 195 -15.49 3.21 -12.14
CA PHE A 195 -14.61 3.39 -10.99
C PHE A 195 -14.17 4.85 -10.83
N VAL A 196 -13.65 5.47 -11.89
CA VAL A 196 -13.11 6.84 -11.83
C VAL A 196 -14.20 7.86 -11.49
N ASN A 197 -15.40 7.69 -12.04
CA ASN A 197 -16.52 8.59 -11.77
C ASN A 197 -16.94 8.55 -10.30
N GLU A 198 -17.02 7.35 -9.72
CA GLU A 198 -17.39 7.18 -8.32
C GLU A 198 -16.30 7.71 -7.37
N VAL A 199 -15.03 7.45 -7.65
CA VAL A 199 -13.90 7.99 -6.87
C VAL A 199 -13.92 9.52 -6.84
N ILE A 200 -14.23 10.16 -7.97
CA ILE A 200 -14.38 11.63 -8.03
C ILE A 200 -15.63 12.10 -7.31
N GLY A 201 -16.73 11.37 -7.42
CA GLY A 201 -17.95 11.63 -6.66
C GLY A 201 -17.75 11.56 -5.13
N MET A 202 -16.75 10.78 -4.67
CA MET A 202 -16.34 10.74 -3.27
C MET A 202 -15.43 11.91 -2.86
N GLY A 203 -14.96 12.74 -3.79
CA GLY A 203 -14.08 13.88 -3.54
C GLY A 203 -12.60 13.66 -3.85
N PHE A 204 -12.22 12.52 -4.44
CA PHE A 204 -10.83 12.28 -4.83
C PHE A 204 -10.52 12.80 -6.24
N ARG A 205 -9.27 13.24 -6.42
CA ARG A 205 -8.59 13.35 -7.72
C ARG A 205 -7.94 12.01 -8.04
N PHE A 206 -8.13 11.51 -9.27
CA PHE A 206 -7.60 10.21 -9.68
C PHE A 206 -6.40 10.34 -10.60
N VAL A 207 -5.33 9.61 -10.30
CA VAL A 207 -4.15 9.43 -11.15
C VAL A 207 -4.10 7.98 -11.64
N GLY A 208 -3.95 7.79 -12.94
CA GLY A 208 -3.94 6.47 -13.54
C GLY A 208 -3.13 6.38 -14.82
N ARG A 209 -3.23 5.24 -15.49
CA ARG A 209 -2.61 4.97 -16.79
C ARG A 209 -3.64 4.48 -17.79
N LEU A 210 -3.57 5.01 -19.00
CA LEU A 210 -4.37 4.57 -20.13
C LEU A 210 -3.59 3.58 -21.01
N ARG A 211 -4.33 2.80 -21.79
CA ARG A 211 -3.75 1.99 -22.88
C ARG A 211 -3.36 2.90 -24.03
N ALA A 212 -2.29 2.59 -24.77
CA ALA A 212 -1.79 3.43 -25.86
C ALA A 212 -2.85 3.69 -26.95
N ASN A 213 -3.76 2.75 -27.17
CA ASN A 213 -4.87 2.88 -28.14
C ASN A 213 -6.12 3.60 -27.60
N SER A 214 -6.03 4.30 -26.47
CA SER A 214 -7.18 4.98 -25.86
C SER A 214 -7.71 6.11 -26.74
N TYR A 215 -9.05 6.19 -26.85
CA TYR A 215 -9.70 7.21 -27.68
C TYR A 215 -9.82 8.54 -26.91
N LEU A 216 -8.91 9.48 -27.22
CA LEU A 216 -8.91 10.85 -26.71
C LEU A 216 -9.24 11.83 -27.84
N ARG A 217 -9.81 13.00 -27.49
CA ARG A 217 -10.12 14.08 -28.42
C ARG A 217 -9.55 15.40 -27.92
N TYR A 218 -9.09 16.24 -28.84
CA TYR A 218 -8.78 17.62 -28.52
C TYR A 218 -10.04 18.36 -28.04
N LEU A 219 -9.88 19.35 -27.17
CA LEU A 219 -10.95 20.28 -26.88
C LEU A 219 -11.15 21.19 -28.10
N ALA A 220 -12.40 21.56 -28.40
CA ALA A 220 -12.64 22.46 -29.51
C ALA A 220 -12.09 23.85 -29.18
N ILE A 221 -11.14 24.33 -29.99
CA ILE A 221 -10.65 25.71 -29.92
C ILE A 221 -11.77 26.61 -30.46
N PRO A 222 -12.28 27.59 -29.68
CA PRO A 222 -13.28 28.50 -30.17
C PRO A 222 -12.69 29.38 -31.29
N ASP A 223 -13.19 29.22 -32.51
CA ASP A 223 -12.85 30.13 -33.60
C ASP A 223 -13.57 31.46 -33.40
N SER A 224 -12.80 32.51 -33.10
CA SER A 224 -13.30 33.87 -32.90
C SER A 224 -13.81 34.52 -34.19
N SER A 225 -13.43 33.99 -35.36
CA SER A 225 -13.82 34.48 -36.69
C SER A 225 -15.04 33.76 -37.29
N ALA A 226 -15.44 32.62 -36.71
CA ALA A 226 -16.55 31.83 -37.23
C ALA A 226 -17.92 32.47 -36.99
N THR A 227 -18.72 32.61 -38.05
CA THR A 227 -20.14 33.03 -37.98
C THR A 227 -20.91 32.20 -36.94
N ARG A 228 -21.68 32.85 -36.05
CA ARG A 228 -22.54 32.20 -35.06
C ARG A 228 -23.56 31.29 -35.75
N ARG A 229 -23.28 29.98 -35.81
CA ARG A 229 -24.22 28.96 -36.30
C ARG A 229 -25.24 28.61 -35.20
N ARG A 230 -26.51 28.45 -35.59
CA ARG A 230 -27.60 28.02 -34.69
C ARG A 230 -27.38 26.56 -34.28
N GLY A 231 -27.38 26.28 -32.97
CA GLY A 231 -27.21 24.92 -32.42
C GLY A 231 -26.13 24.82 -31.33
N ARG A 232 -25.95 23.61 -30.77
CA ARG A 232 -24.94 23.35 -29.73
C ARG A 232 -23.53 23.50 -30.35
N LYS A 233 -22.70 24.37 -29.77
CA LYS A 233 -21.30 24.56 -30.20
C LYS A 233 -20.53 23.23 -30.18
N LYS A 234 -19.67 23.00 -31.18
CA LYS A 234 -18.75 21.84 -31.22
C LYS A 234 -17.88 21.88 -29.96
N LYS A 235 -17.99 20.85 -29.11
CA LYS A 235 -17.26 20.78 -27.82
C LYS A 235 -15.88 20.13 -27.97
N TYR A 236 -15.73 19.23 -28.93
CA TYR A 236 -14.52 18.43 -29.11
C TYR A 236 -14.02 18.54 -30.54
N GLY A 237 -12.71 18.65 -30.71
CA GLY A 237 -12.02 18.59 -31.99
C GLY A 237 -11.80 17.16 -32.45
N GLU A 238 -10.73 16.97 -33.23
CA GLU A 238 -10.34 15.68 -33.79
C GLU A 238 -9.80 14.71 -32.73
N LYS A 239 -9.67 13.44 -33.12
CA LYS A 239 -9.04 12.41 -32.29
C LYS A 239 -7.56 12.75 -32.10
N VAL A 240 -7.03 12.54 -30.90
CA VAL A 240 -5.59 12.62 -30.64
C VAL A 240 -4.89 11.44 -31.30
N ASP A 241 -3.91 11.73 -32.16
CA ASP A 241 -2.98 10.76 -32.71
C ASP A 241 -1.67 10.80 -31.91
N PHE A 242 -1.34 9.72 -31.21
CA PHE A 242 -0.13 9.66 -30.39
C PHE A 242 1.15 9.46 -31.21
N SER A 243 1.05 9.11 -32.49
CA SER A 243 2.20 9.07 -33.39
C SER A 243 2.61 10.46 -33.87
N THR A 244 1.62 11.36 -33.98
CA THR A 244 1.79 12.73 -34.50
C THR A 244 0.98 13.69 -33.63
N LEU A 245 1.57 14.10 -32.50
CA LEU A 245 0.91 15.02 -31.56
C LEU A 245 0.79 16.43 -32.16
N ASP A 246 -0.37 17.06 -31.96
CA ASP A 246 -0.55 18.47 -32.30
C ASP A 246 0.12 19.36 -31.24
N MET A 247 1.31 19.85 -31.58
CA MET A 247 2.14 20.69 -30.71
C MET A 247 1.59 22.11 -30.53
N SER A 248 0.52 22.51 -31.24
CA SER A 248 -0.21 23.74 -30.92
C SER A 248 -1.04 23.61 -29.64
N VAL A 249 -1.40 22.37 -29.26
CA VAL A 249 -2.15 22.05 -28.03
C VAL A 249 -1.24 21.44 -26.97
N PHE A 250 -0.31 20.57 -27.38
CA PHE A 250 0.60 19.89 -26.46
C PHE A 250 1.80 20.75 -26.08
N THR A 251 2.15 20.75 -24.79
CA THR A 251 3.38 21.34 -24.26
C THR A 251 4.40 20.24 -23.98
N SER A 252 5.65 20.44 -24.41
CA SER A 252 6.76 19.53 -24.10
C SER A 252 7.42 19.89 -22.77
N PHE A 253 7.86 18.89 -22.03
CA PHE A 253 8.67 19.07 -20.83
C PHE A 253 9.66 17.91 -20.68
N ILE A 254 10.73 18.13 -19.92
CA ILE A 254 11.69 17.08 -19.60
C ILE A 254 11.34 16.50 -18.24
N TYR A 255 11.04 15.19 -18.22
CA TYR A 255 10.91 14.44 -16.99
C TYR A 255 12.25 13.75 -16.70
N GLU A 256 12.80 13.99 -15.52
CA GLU A 256 13.98 13.28 -15.01
C GLU A 256 13.53 12.28 -13.96
N ASP A 257 13.87 11.00 -14.14
CA ASP A 257 13.52 9.97 -13.18
C ASP A 257 14.54 9.81 -12.05
N SER A 258 14.25 8.95 -11.08
CA SER A 258 15.11 8.73 -9.92
C SER A 258 16.51 8.17 -10.27
N LYS A 259 16.74 7.74 -11.52
CA LYS A 259 18.04 7.28 -12.02
C LYS A 259 18.75 8.36 -12.85
N GLY A 260 18.20 9.57 -12.93
CA GLY A 260 18.72 10.67 -13.75
C GLY A 260 18.41 10.52 -15.25
N ILE A 261 17.55 9.58 -15.64
CA ILE A 261 17.17 9.40 -17.04
C ILE A 261 16.19 10.50 -17.42
N LYS A 262 16.58 11.30 -18.42
CA LYS A 262 15.77 12.40 -18.96
C LYS A 262 14.93 11.90 -20.14
N THR A 263 13.62 12.05 -20.03
CA THR A 263 12.65 11.73 -21.09
C THR A 263 11.92 13.00 -21.47
N ARG A 264 11.89 13.32 -22.77
CA ARG A 264 11.03 14.38 -23.29
C ARG A 264 9.60 13.84 -23.37
N CYS A 265 8.74 14.31 -22.47
CA CYS A 265 7.32 13.96 -22.47
C CYS A 265 6.48 15.16 -22.93
N HIS A 266 5.21 14.89 -23.26
CA HIS A 266 4.26 15.89 -23.73
C HIS A 266 3.01 15.86 -22.87
N THR A 267 2.41 17.02 -22.61
CA THR A 267 1.16 17.12 -21.84
C THR A 267 0.16 18.06 -22.48
N ALA A 268 -1.13 17.78 -22.29
CA ALA A 268 -2.24 18.62 -22.70
C ALA A 268 -3.47 18.31 -21.83
N VAL A 269 -4.47 19.19 -21.90
CA VAL A 269 -5.83 18.86 -21.45
C VAL A 269 -6.62 18.35 -22.64
N VAL A 270 -7.14 17.13 -22.53
CA VAL A 270 -7.87 16.43 -23.61
C VAL A 270 -9.12 15.76 -23.05
N HIS A 271 -10.10 15.53 -23.91
CA HIS A 271 -11.31 14.81 -23.53
C HIS A 271 -11.15 13.30 -23.71
N SER A 272 -11.30 12.54 -22.63
CA SER A 272 -11.37 11.08 -22.67
C SER A 272 -12.79 10.62 -22.96
N ARG A 273 -13.01 9.95 -24.10
CA ARG A 273 -14.32 9.38 -24.45
C ARG A 273 -14.70 8.26 -23.48
N ALA A 274 -13.75 7.42 -23.10
CA ALA A 274 -13.98 6.30 -22.19
C ALA A 274 -14.38 6.79 -20.80
N LEU A 275 -13.70 7.81 -20.27
CA LEU A 275 -14.00 8.36 -18.93
C LEU A 275 -15.06 9.47 -18.95
N LYS A 276 -15.54 9.86 -20.14
CA LYS A 276 -16.53 10.92 -20.39
C LYS A 276 -16.19 12.26 -19.73
N ARG A 277 -14.90 12.57 -19.58
CA ARG A 277 -14.42 13.79 -18.92
C ARG A 277 -13.12 14.28 -19.52
N ASP A 278 -12.83 15.54 -19.22
CA ASP A 278 -11.56 16.16 -19.56
C ASP A 278 -10.53 15.71 -18.53
N ILE A 279 -9.33 15.41 -19.00
CA ILE A 279 -8.21 14.91 -18.21
C ILE A 279 -6.95 15.66 -18.62
N ARG A 280 -6.01 15.82 -17.70
CA ARG A 280 -4.64 16.15 -18.09
C ARG A 280 -3.92 14.85 -18.45
N ILE A 281 -3.51 14.74 -19.70
CA ILE A 281 -2.76 13.59 -20.21
C ILE A 281 -1.27 13.92 -20.20
N VAL A 282 -0.44 12.91 -19.91
CA VAL A 282 1.00 12.94 -20.10
C VAL A 282 1.37 11.76 -21.01
N VAL A 283 1.97 12.09 -22.15
CA VAL A 283 2.47 11.15 -23.14
C VAL A 283 3.98 11.09 -23.01
N CYS A 284 4.50 9.94 -22.58
CA CYS A 284 5.94 9.69 -22.54
C CYS A 284 6.31 8.69 -23.64
N PRO A 285 7.05 9.14 -24.67
CA PRO A 285 7.53 8.26 -25.74
C PRO A 285 8.40 7.13 -25.19
N VAL A 286 8.35 5.98 -25.84
CA VAL A 286 9.22 4.83 -25.58
C VAL A 286 9.88 4.43 -26.88
N GLU A 287 11.21 4.27 -26.86
CA GLU A 287 11.97 3.83 -28.03
C GLU A 287 11.51 2.44 -28.47
N ASN A 288 11.14 2.29 -29.75
CA ASN A 288 10.66 1.05 -30.36
C ASN A 288 9.45 0.41 -29.64
N GLY A 289 8.62 1.22 -28.97
CA GLY A 289 7.47 0.73 -28.20
C GLY A 289 6.27 1.67 -28.21
N GLU A 290 5.17 1.20 -27.63
CA GLU A 290 3.99 2.03 -27.43
C GLU A 290 4.27 3.12 -26.37
N PRO A 291 3.76 4.36 -26.57
CA PRO A 291 3.93 5.42 -25.60
C PRO A 291 3.24 5.10 -24.27
N LEU A 292 3.83 5.55 -23.17
CA LEU A 292 3.23 5.47 -21.85
C LEU A 292 2.28 6.67 -21.66
N LEU A 293 1.01 6.37 -21.40
CA LEU A 293 -0.04 7.36 -21.23
C LEU A 293 -0.47 7.45 -19.76
N TYR A 294 0.05 8.44 -19.05
CA TYR A 294 -0.40 8.74 -17.68
C TYR A 294 -1.45 9.83 -17.72
N PHE A 295 -2.38 9.84 -16.77
CA PHE A 295 -3.36 10.91 -16.68
C PHE A 295 -3.73 11.25 -15.25
N SER A 296 -4.23 12.48 -15.09
CA SER A 296 -4.97 12.90 -13.91
C SER A 296 -6.34 13.43 -14.31
N THR A 297 -7.31 13.22 -13.43
CA THR A 297 -8.65 13.81 -13.56
C THR A 297 -8.69 15.25 -13.06
N ASP A 298 -7.65 15.68 -12.36
CA ASP A 298 -7.35 17.09 -12.10
C ASP A 298 -6.58 17.67 -13.29
N THR A 299 -7.24 18.56 -14.02
CA THR A 299 -6.70 19.17 -15.23
C THR A 299 -5.62 20.19 -14.95
N ASP A 300 -5.37 20.56 -13.69
CA ASP A 300 -4.36 21.54 -13.28
C ASP A 300 -3.13 20.90 -12.63
N MET A 301 -3.21 19.61 -12.29
CA MET A 301 -2.09 18.85 -11.72
C MET A 301 -0.84 18.92 -12.59
N ARG A 302 0.30 19.27 -12.01
CA ARG A 302 1.59 19.33 -12.74
C ARG A 302 1.93 17.98 -13.38
N PRO A 303 2.38 17.95 -14.65
CA PRO A 303 2.62 16.70 -15.37
C PRO A 303 3.70 15.82 -14.72
N GLU A 304 4.71 16.40 -14.08
CA GLU A 304 5.75 15.67 -13.34
C GLU A 304 5.16 14.94 -12.11
N LYS A 305 4.18 15.55 -11.43
CA LYS A 305 3.46 14.91 -10.31
C LYS A 305 2.61 13.74 -10.80
N ILE A 306 1.97 13.84 -11.97
CA ILE A 306 1.18 12.75 -12.55
C ILE A 306 2.05 11.51 -12.77
N ILE A 307 3.21 11.68 -13.42
CA ILE A 307 4.18 10.59 -13.61
C ILE A 307 4.68 10.11 -12.25
N GLY A 308 5.07 11.04 -11.38
CA GLY A 308 5.63 10.77 -10.06
C GLY A 308 4.73 9.89 -9.19
N PHE A 309 3.45 10.26 -9.03
CA PHE A 309 2.49 9.48 -8.26
C PHE A 309 2.25 8.11 -8.88
N TYR A 310 2.04 8.03 -10.20
CA TYR A 310 1.80 6.75 -10.86
C TYR A 310 2.99 5.80 -10.74
N ARG A 311 4.23 6.29 -10.90
CA ARG A 311 5.45 5.47 -10.73
C ARG A 311 5.64 5.06 -9.26
N THR A 312 5.43 5.98 -8.32
CA THR A 312 5.59 5.72 -6.89
C THR A 312 4.52 4.76 -6.34
N ARG A 313 3.36 4.61 -7.01
CA ARG A 313 2.35 3.59 -6.69
C ARG A 313 2.96 2.19 -6.52
N PHE A 314 3.99 1.84 -7.29
CA PHE A 314 4.66 0.54 -7.21
C PHE A 314 5.24 0.24 -5.81
N GLN A 315 5.46 1.25 -4.97
CA GLN A 315 5.88 1.06 -3.57
C GLN A 315 4.87 0.22 -2.74
N ILE A 316 3.57 0.22 -3.11
CA ILE A 316 2.59 -0.66 -2.47
C ILE A 316 2.90 -2.14 -2.70
N GLU A 317 3.39 -2.49 -3.88
CA GLU A 317 3.75 -3.88 -4.25
C GLU A 317 4.92 -4.37 -3.39
N PHE A 318 5.91 -3.49 -3.13
CA PHE A 318 6.98 -3.78 -2.17
C PHE A 318 6.45 -3.95 -0.75
N GLY A 319 5.52 -3.10 -0.30
CA GLY A 319 4.86 -3.26 1.00
C GLY A 319 4.14 -4.61 1.16
N ILE A 320 3.39 -5.02 0.13
CA ILE A 320 2.70 -6.32 0.09
C ILE A 320 3.71 -7.48 0.11
N ARG A 321 4.76 -7.39 -0.71
CA ARG A 321 5.83 -8.41 -0.77
C ARG A 321 6.51 -8.57 0.57
N ASP A 322 6.94 -7.46 1.17
CA ASP A 322 7.63 -7.46 2.45
C ASP A 322 6.71 -8.01 3.56
N ALA A 323 5.42 -7.67 3.54
CA ALA A 323 4.45 -8.21 4.50
C ALA A 323 4.25 -9.73 4.34
N LYS A 324 4.19 -10.23 3.10
CA LYS A 324 4.13 -11.67 2.79
C LYS A 324 5.36 -12.42 3.29
N GLN A 325 6.54 -11.83 3.15
CA GLN A 325 7.82 -12.46 3.46
C GLN A 325 8.17 -12.36 4.94
N PHE A 326 7.91 -11.21 5.56
CA PHE A 326 8.47 -10.87 6.86
C PHE A 326 7.43 -10.79 7.98
N THR A 327 6.19 -10.36 7.74
CA THR A 327 5.22 -10.13 8.83
C THR A 327 4.00 -11.05 8.79
N GLY A 328 4.00 -12.02 7.87
CA GLY A 328 3.09 -13.16 7.93
C GLY A 328 1.75 -12.95 7.22
N LEU A 329 1.64 -12.02 6.27
CA LEU A 329 0.41 -11.68 5.55
C LEU A 329 -0.32 -12.91 4.97
N GLN A 330 0.43 -13.92 4.54
CA GLN A 330 -0.10 -15.18 3.98
C GLN A 330 0.06 -16.40 4.88
N SER A 331 0.53 -16.23 6.11
CA SER A 331 0.90 -17.35 6.99
C SER A 331 -0.29 -17.92 7.76
N GLN A 332 -1.31 -17.12 8.06
CA GLN A 332 -2.47 -17.55 8.84
C GLN A 332 -3.36 -18.50 8.03
N GLN A 333 -3.80 -19.60 8.65
CA GLN A 333 -4.70 -20.60 8.05
C GLN A 333 -6.04 -20.70 8.81
N THR A 334 -6.39 -19.67 9.58
CA THR A 334 -7.69 -19.59 10.24
C THR A 334 -8.83 -19.58 9.23
N ARG A 335 -9.95 -20.21 9.59
CA ARG A 335 -11.16 -20.31 8.76
C ARG A 335 -12.12 -19.13 8.96
N ASP A 336 -11.88 -18.36 10.00
CA ASP A 336 -12.76 -17.32 10.55
C ASP A 336 -12.46 -15.95 9.94
N ARG A 337 -13.51 -15.22 9.53
CA ARG A 337 -13.43 -13.95 8.81
C ARG A 337 -12.73 -12.87 9.62
N GLU A 338 -13.16 -12.66 10.87
CA GLU A 338 -12.65 -11.60 11.74
C GLU A 338 -11.18 -11.83 12.04
N ARG A 339 -10.78 -13.09 12.28
CA ARG A 339 -9.36 -13.43 12.50
C ARG A 339 -8.50 -13.25 11.25
N LEU A 340 -9.04 -13.43 10.05
CA LEU A 340 -8.32 -13.15 8.80
C LEU A 340 -8.10 -11.64 8.65
N ASP A 341 -9.15 -10.84 8.83
CA ASP A 341 -9.08 -9.39 8.77
C ASP A 341 -8.04 -8.83 9.75
N PHE A 342 -8.11 -9.27 11.02
CA PHE A 342 -7.13 -8.90 12.03
C PHE A 342 -5.72 -9.29 11.62
N ALA A 343 -5.52 -10.50 11.10
CA ALA A 343 -4.20 -10.98 10.71
C ALA A 343 -3.58 -10.18 9.56
N PHE A 344 -4.37 -9.79 8.56
CA PHE A 344 -3.87 -9.01 7.44
C PHE A 344 -3.43 -7.63 7.89
N ASN A 345 -4.27 -6.96 8.67
CA ASN A 345 -3.97 -5.61 9.15
C ASN A 345 -2.88 -5.58 10.23
N LEU A 346 -2.79 -6.61 11.08
CA LEU A 346 -1.66 -6.81 11.99
C LEU A 346 -0.34 -6.94 11.22
N SER A 347 -0.32 -7.70 10.11
CA SER A 347 0.87 -7.90 9.29
C SER A 347 1.36 -6.59 8.68
N PHE A 348 0.46 -5.75 8.16
CA PHE A 348 0.81 -4.43 7.64
C PHE A 348 1.28 -3.48 8.73
N THR A 349 0.56 -3.40 9.85
CA THR A 349 0.96 -2.55 10.99
C THR A 349 2.33 -2.95 11.53
N ALA A 350 2.59 -4.25 11.72
CA ALA A 350 3.89 -4.73 12.15
C ALA A 350 5.01 -4.40 11.13
N LEU A 351 4.71 -4.42 9.83
CA LEU A 351 5.69 -4.03 8.80
C LEU A 351 6.00 -2.54 8.91
N ASN A 352 4.98 -1.69 9.05
CA ASN A 352 5.17 -0.25 9.20
C ASN A 352 6.02 0.07 10.42
N VAL A 353 5.76 -0.58 11.57
CA VAL A 353 6.57 -0.38 12.80
C VAL A 353 8.02 -0.81 12.58
N CYS A 354 8.26 -1.96 11.94
CA CYS A 354 9.61 -2.38 11.58
C CYS A 354 10.30 -1.33 10.69
N LYS A 355 9.64 -0.86 9.64
CA LYS A 355 10.21 0.14 8.71
C LYS A 355 10.52 1.45 9.43
N GLU A 356 9.67 1.88 10.34
CA GLU A 356 9.87 3.12 11.09
C GLU A 356 11.03 3.04 12.09
N VAL A 357 11.14 1.93 12.82
CA VAL A 357 12.29 1.67 13.72
C VAL A 357 13.59 1.59 12.93
N ILE A 358 13.58 0.89 11.78
CA ILE A 358 14.74 0.83 10.88
C ILE A 358 15.12 2.23 10.43
N ARG A 359 14.17 3.00 9.91
CA ARG A 359 14.42 4.36 9.39
C ARG A 359 15.00 5.30 10.45
N LYS A 360 14.55 5.23 11.70
CA LYS A 360 14.99 6.12 12.80
C LYS A 360 16.30 5.67 13.44
N ASP A 361 16.40 4.38 13.76
CA ASP A 361 17.40 3.88 14.70
C ASP A 361 18.43 2.95 14.04
N TYR A 362 18.10 2.36 12.87
CA TYR A 362 18.92 1.36 12.17
C TYR A 362 18.89 1.51 10.64
N PRO A 363 19.19 2.70 10.07
CA PRO A 363 18.88 3.03 8.67
C PRO A 363 19.57 2.13 7.64
N ASP A 364 20.69 1.51 8.01
CA ASP A 364 21.47 0.63 7.14
C ASP A 364 20.93 -0.81 7.06
N LEU A 365 19.92 -1.16 7.88
CA LEU A 365 19.38 -2.52 7.93
C LEU A 365 18.18 -2.71 6.98
N SER A 366 18.20 -3.80 6.22
CA SER A 366 16.99 -4.31 5.58
C SER A 366 16.01 -4.88 6.62
N VAL A 367 14.73 -5.01 6.26
CA VAL A 367 13.72 -5.68 7.11
C VAL A 367 14.14 -7.11 7.47
N ALA A 368 14.83 -7.81 6.57
CA ALA A 368 15.36 -9.15 6.82
C ALA A 368 16.45 -9.15 7.90
N GLN A 369 17.45 -8.28 7.77
CA GLN A 369 18.52 -8.13 8.77
C GLN A 369 17.96 -7.67 10.11
N PHE A 370 17.07 -6.70 10.11
CA PHE A 370 16.41 -6.20 11.32
C PHE A 370 15.65 -7.31 12.06
N LYS A 371 14.86 -8.12 11.34
CA LYS A 371 14.16 -9.26 11.95
C LYS A 371 15.10 -10.34 12.49
N ARG A 372 16.20 -10.61 11.79
CA ARG A 372 17.25 -11.52 12.26
C ARG A 372 17.85 -11.01 13.57
N LEU A 373 18.23 -9.73 13.60
CA LEU A 373 18.77 -9.07 14.77
C LEU A 373 17.78 -9.10 15.95
N MET A 374 16.49 -8.81 15.71
CA MET A 374 15.42 -8.95 16.71
C MET A 374 15.35 -10.36 17.30
N PHE A 375 15.42 -11.40 16.46
CA PHE A 375 15.38 -12.80 16.88
C PHE A 375 16.63 -13.19 17.69
N GLU A 376 17.82 -12.83 17.21
CA GLU A 376 19.10 -13.10 17.90
C GLU A 376 19.17 -12.39 19.26
N SER A 377 18.69 -11.16 19.33
CA SER A 377 18.58 -10.38 20.58
C SER A 377 17.63 -11.04 21.59
N TYR A 378 16.53 -11.62 21.10
CA TYR A 378 15.58 -12.37 21.92
C TYR A 378 16.22 -13.65 22.48
N LEU A 379 16.97 -14.40 21.67
CA LEU A 379 17.69 -15.58 22.13
C LEU A 379 18.73 -15.21 23.20
N ALA A 380 19.55 -14.18 22.94
CA ALA A 380 20.54 -13.70 23.91
C ALA A 380 19.89 -13.27 25.23
N SER A 381 18.80 -12.50 25.16
CA SER A 381 18.04 -12.07 26.35
C SER A 381 17.47 -13.25 27.12
N THR A 382 16.96 -14.27 26.42
CA THR A 382 16.41 -15.49 27.02
C THR A 382 17.50 -16.25 27.77
N ILE A 383 18.67 -16.48 27.14
CA ILE A 383 19.82 -17.14 27.75
C ILE A 383 20.26 -16.39 29.03
N ILE A 384 20.44 -15.07 28.94
CA ILE A 384 20.85 -14.24 30.08
C ILE A 384 19.82 -14.35 31.22
N SER A 385 18.52 -14.29 30.91
CA SER A 385 17.46 -14.34 31.93
C SER A 385 17.32 -15.69 32.61
N THR A 386 17.51 -16.80 31.88
CA THR A 386 17.38 -18.15 32.41
C THR A 386 18.61 -18.57 33.22
N CYS A 387 19.81 -18.13 32.83
CA CYS A 387 21.05 -18.61 33.44
C CYS A 387 21.44 -17.92 34.77
N GLY A 388 20.86 -16.76 35.13
CA GLY A 388 20.99 -16.16 36.47
C GLY A 388 22.39 -15.67 36.92
N LYS A 389 22.45 -14.41 37.39
CA LYS A 389 23.49 -13.63 38.13
C LYS A 389 25.01 -13.77 37.91
N SER A 390 25.57 -14.72 37.16
CA SER A 390 26.98 -14.61 36.73
C SER A 390 27.27 -15.12 35.30
N PRO A 391 26.57 -14.62 34.27
CA PRO A 391 27.14 -14.64 32.93
C PRO A 391 28.31 -13.65 32.89
N HIS A 392 29.54 -14.14 32.69
CA HIS A 392 30.76 -13.35 32.60
C HIS A 392 30.53 -12.11 31.70
N LEU A 393 30.60 -10.89 32.25
CA LEU A 393 30.34 -9.64 31.52
C LEU A 393 31.12 -9.51 30.21
N LYS A 394 32.37 -10.01 30.19
CA LYS A 394 33.20 -10.11 28.98
C LYS A 394 32.63 -11.06 27.92
N ILE A 395 31.99 -12.16 28.31
CA ILE A 395 31.31 -13.10 27.40
C ILE A 395 30.04 -12.45 26.84
N ILE A 396 29.24 -11.75 27.65
CA ILE A 396 28.09 -11.00 27.15
C ILE A 396 28.53 -9.92 26.14
N GLN A 397 29.59 -9.17 26.45
CA GLN A 397 30.14 -8.19 25.53
C GLN A 397 30.67 -8.84 24.23
N LYS A 398 31.33 -10.00 24.31
CA LYS A 398 31.73 -10.78 23.13
C LYS A 398 30.55 -11.28 22.31
N ILE A 399 29.48 -11.78 22.95
CA ILE A 399 28.25 -12.19 22.26
C ILE A 399 27.62 -10.98 21.57
N ASN A 400 27.47 -9.85 22.26
CA ASN A 400 26.93 -8.61 21.68
C ASN A 400 27.76 -8.14 20.47
N HIS A 401 29.09 -8.16 20.57
CA HIS A 401 29.97 -7.80 19.46
C HIS A 401 29.81 -8.77 18.27
N ARG A 402 29.75 -10.08 18.55
CA ARG A 402 29.57 -11.10 17.51
C ARG A 402 28.20 -11.04 16.84
N LEU A 403 27.12 -10.76 17.60
CA LEU A 403 25.79 -10.52 17.04
C LEU A 403 25.76 -9.27 16.16
N ALA A 404 26.43 -8.18 16.58
CA ALA A 404 26.56 -6.98 15.74
C ALA A 404 27.34 -7.27 14.44
N GLN A 405 28.39 -8.10 14.47
CA GLN A 405 29.12 -8.53 13.28
C GLN A 405 28.30 -9.46 12.35
N LEU A 406 27.41 -10.28 12.90
CA LEU A 406 26.54 -11.17 12.10
C LEU A 406 25.34 -10.44 11.46
N ALA A 407 25.02 -9.25 11.98
CA ALA A 407 23.94 -8.41 11.51
C ALA A 407 24.37 -7.37 10.46
N ALA A 408 25.65 -6.96 10.48
CA ALA A 408 26.32 -6.26 9.38
C ALA A 408 26.42 -7.18 8.16
#